data_AF-A0A7S1PAL4-F1
#
_entry.id   AF-A0A7S1PAL4-F1
#
_cell.length_a   1.000
_cell.length_b   1.000
_cell.length_c   1.000
_cell.angle_alpha   90.00
_cell.angle_beta   90.00
_cell.angle_gamma   90.00
#
_symmetry.space_group_name_H-M   'P 1'
#
loop_
_entity.id
_entity.type
_entity.pdbx_description
1 polymer ?
#
loop_
_entity_poly.entity_id
_entity_poly.type
_entity_poly.pdbx_seq_one_letter_code
_entity_poly.pdbx_strand_id
1 'polypeptide(L)'
;PCCLGASVCVCSRGECDGWEQEVMIKNVGDATDLLLLLKDPSGPIIAAHIEGGLSPPADPTQVATTPCAVSLFSVCGAFEGDGITKIDLPTDEQPVWVAGTQGVVKNVVCDPSGKVCIGDMI
;
A
#
# COMPACT_ATOMS: atom_id res chain seq x y z
N PRO A 1 30.48 3.60 -14.34
CA PRO A 1 29.43 3.53 -13.30
C PRO A 1 28.09 3.94 -13.92
N CYS A 2 27.34 2.95 -14.43
CA CYS A 2 26.13 3.17 -15.21
C CYS A 2 25.00 3.65 -14.30
N CYS A 3 24.69 4.94 -14.34
CA CYS A 3 23.43 5.47 -13.86
C CYS A 3 22.32 4.90 -14.76
N LEU A 4 21.79 3.71 -14.43
CA LEU A 4 20.53 3.25 -15.02
C LEU A 4 19.46 4.26 -14.61
N GLY A 5 18.87 4.93 -15.60
CA GLY A 5 17.82 5.92 -15.40
C GLY A 5 16.61 5.30 -14.72
N ALA A 6 16.52 5.44 -13.41
CA ALA A 6 15.30 5.18 -12.68
C ALA A 6 14.31 6.32 -12.97
N SER A 7 13.21 6.01 -13.64
CA SER A 7 12.08 6.93 -13.77
C SER A 7 11.11 6.66 -12.63
N VAL A 8 10.87 7.67 -11.78
CA VAL A 8 9.83 7.59 -10.75
C VAL A 8 8.55 8.15 -11.36
N CYS A 9 7.55 7.30 -11.53
CA CYS A 9 6.23 7.70 -11.99
C CYS A 9 5.31 7.83 -10.79
N VAL A 10 4.70 9.00 -10.59
CA VAL A 10 3.63 9.16 -9.61
C VAL A 10 2.35 8.63 -10.24
N CYS A 11 1.94 7.43 -9.85
CA CYS A 11 0.74 6.81 -10.40
C CYS A 11 -0.54 7.41 -9.82
N SER A 12 -0.56 7.81 -8.54
CA SER A 12 -1.73 8.46 -7.94
C SER A 12 -1.34 9.44 -6.85
N ARG A 13 -2.03 10.58 -6.79
CA ARG A 13 -1.94 11.55 -5.69
C ARG A 13 -3.34 12.01 -5.27
N GLY A 14 -3.76 11.71 -4.05
CA GLY A 14 -5.11 12.01 -3.54
C GLY A 14 -5.54 13.47 -3.69
N GLU A 15 -4.63 14.42 -3.46
CA GLU A 15 -4.88 15.86 -3.64
C GLU A 15 -5.17 16.27 -5.10
N CYS A 16 -4.80 15.45 -6.08
CA CYS A 16 -5.01 15.73 -7.51
C CYS A 16 -6.04 14.83 -8.16
N ASP A 17 -5.99 13.54 -7.85
CA ASP A 17 -6.83 12.53 -8.50
C ASP A 17 -8.10 12.24 -7.69
N GLY A 18 -8.18 12.74 -6.46
CA GLY A 18 -9.20 12.38 -5.49
C GLY A 18 -8.78 11.19 -4.63
N TRP A 19 -9.48 11.01 -3.50
CA TRP A 19 -9.15 10.03 -2.48
C TRP A 19 -9.88 8.68 -2.65
N GLU A 20 -10.62 8.53 -3.74
CA GLU A 20 -11.39 7.32 -4.03
C GLU A 20 -10.46 6.16 -4.45
N GLN A 21 -10.62 5.00 -3.81
CA GLN A 21 -9.84 3.80 -4.07
C GLN A 21 -9.86 3.41 -5.57
N GLU A 22 -11.01 3.53 -6.22
CA GLU A 22 -11.18 3.17 -7.63
C GLU A 22 -10.28 4.00 -8.54
N VAL A 23 -10.09 5.28 -8.21
CA VAL A 23 -9.20 6.16 -8.97
C VAL A 23 -7.74 5.79 -8.72
N MET A 24 -7.37 5.52 -7.46
CA MET A 24 -6.02 5.07 -7.13
C MET A 24 -5.66 3.77 -7.88
N ILE A 25 -6.52 2.75 -7.81
CA ILE A 25 -6.30 1.47 -8.48
C ILE A 25 -6.28 1.63 -10.00
N LYS A 26 -7.19 2.44 -10.56
CA LYS A 26 -7.21 2.69 -12.00
C LYS A 26 -5.92 3.38 -12.48
N ASN A 27 -5.41 4.34 -11.72
CA ASN A 27 -4.20 5.05 -12.12
C ASN A 27 -2.92 4.24 -11.90
N VAL A 28 -2.90 3.37 -10.87
CA VAL A 28 -1.83 2.37 -10.66
C VAL A 28 -1.86 1.32 -11.78
N GLY A 29 -3.04 0.90 -12.22
CA GLY A 29 -3.21 -0.08 -13.29
C GLY A 29 -2.47 -1.39 -12.99
N ASP A 30 -1.72 -1.88 -13.97
CA ASP A 30 -0.91 -3.11 -13.85
C ASP A 30 0.52 -2.85 -13.36
N ALA A 31 0.78 -1.68 -12.77
CA ALA A 31 2.10 -1.38 -12.22
C ALA A 31 2.45 -2.33 -11.06
N THR A 32 3.72 -2.73 -11.05
CA THR A 32 4.37 -3.54 -10.01
C THR A 32 5.52 -2.75 -9.39
N ASP A 33 6.08 -3.21 -8.28
CA ASP A 33 7.14 -2.50 -7.54
C ASP A 33 6.70 -1.09 -7.10
N LEU A 34 5.62 -1.05 -6.33
CA LEU A 34 4.94 0.17 -5.94
C LEU A 34 5.56 0.77 -4.67
N LEU A 35 5.76 2.09 -4.66
CA LEU A 35 6.09 2.84 -3.46
C LEU A 35 4.92 3.73 -3.05
N LEU A 36 4.21 3.33 -1.99
CA LEU A 36 3.13 4.12 -1.40
C LEU A 36 3.72 5.03 -0.33
N LEU A 37 3.45 6.32 -0.43
CA LEU A 37 3.82 7.31 0.58
C LEU A 37 2.55 7.83 1.26
N LEU A 38 2.38 7.50 2.54
CA LEU A 38 1.30 7.99 3.37
C LEU A 38 1.82 9.16 4.21
N LYS A 39 1.27 10.34 3.95
CA LYS A 39 1.58 11.56 4.69
C LYS A 39 0.32 12.05 5.39
N ASP A 40 0.31 11.95 6.70
CA ASP A 40 -0.65 12.71 7.50
C ASP A 40 -0.19 14.18 7.58
N PRO A 41 -1.07 15.19 7.42
CA PRO A 41 -0.66 16.60 7.49
C PRO A 41 -0.01 17.01 8.80
N SER A 42 -0.37 16.34 9.91
CA SER A 42 0.10 16.63 11.26
C SER A 42 0.88 15.48 11.91
N GLY A 43 0.95 14.34 11.23
CA GLY A 43 1.45 13.09 11.77
C GLY A 43 2.67 12.55 11.03
N PRO A 44 3.02 11.29 11.29
CA PRO A 44 4.18 10.68 10.69
C PRO A 44 4.02 10.50 9.18
N ILE A 45 5.16 10.47 8.49
CA ILE A 45 5.24 10.06 7.10
C ILE A 45 5.68 8.60 7.07
N ILE A 46 4.86 7.73 6.50
CA ILE A 46 5.11 6.30 6.37
C ILE A 46 5.21 5.97 4.89
N ALA A 47 6.14 5.09 4.53
CA ALA A 47 6.25 4.54 3.19
C ALA A 47 6.11 3.01 3.22
N ALA A 48 5.47 2.46 2.20
CA ALA A 48 5.38 1.03 1.97
C ALA A 48 5.86 0.73 0.55
N HIS A 49 6.90 -0.11 0.44
CA HIS A 49 7.33 -0.69 -0.82
C HIS A 49 6.67 -2.06 -0.98
N ILE A 50 6.01 -2.28 -2.11
CA ILE A 50 5.30 -3.50 -2.44
C ILE A 50 5.91 -4.06 -3.73
N GLU A 51 6.54 -5.23 -3.67
CA GLU A 51 7.12 -5.93 -4.84
C GLU A 51 6.05 -6.63 -5.70
N GLY A 52 4.87 -6.01 -5.80
CA GLY A 52 3.67 -6.55 -6.43
C GLY A 52 2.70 -5.43 -6.81
N GLY A 53 1.56 -5.81 -7.39
CA GLY A 53 0.53 -4.88 -7.85
C GLY A 53 -0.67 -4.76 -6.91
N LEU A 54 -1.51 -3.76 -7.16
CA LEU A 54 -2.81 -3.58 -6.48
C LEU A 54 -3.95 -4.05 -7.39
N SER A 55 -3.99 -5.34 -7.67
CA SER A 55 -5.00 -5.93 -8.57
C SER A 55 -6.29 -6.26 -7.80
N PRO A 56 -7.43 -5.61 -8.11
CA PRO A 56 -8.71 -5.97 -7.51
C PRO A 56 -9.22 -7.32 -8.05
N PRO A 57 -10.09 -8.02 -7.30
CA PRO A 57 -10.72 -9.25 -7.76
C PRO A 57 -11.71 -8.98 -8.90
N ALA A 58 -11.95 -10.00 -9.74
CA ALA A 58 -12.93 -9.92 -10.83
C ALA A 58 -14.38 -9.78 -10.32
N ASP A 59 -14.70 -10.39 -9.16
CA ASP A 59 -15.98 -10.21 -8.48
C ASP A 59 -15.91 -8.97 -7.59
N PRO A 60 -16.77 -7.95 -7.79
CA PRO A 60 -16.72 -6.68 -7.06
C PRO A 60 -17.02 -6.83 -5.56
N THR A 61 -17.57 -7.95 -5.11
CA THR A 61 -17.91 -8.21 -3.70
C THR A 61 -16.81 -8.94 -2.94
N GLN A 62 -15.82 -9.48 -3.65
CA GLN A 62 -14.75 -10.30 -3.09
C GLN A 62 -13.54 -9.45 -2.66
N VAL A 63 -12.57 -10.13 -2.06
CA VAL A 63 -11.25 -9.60 -1.73
C VAL A 63 -10.20 -10.48 -2.41
N ALA A 64 -9.25 -9.87 -3.09
CA ALA A 64 -8.07 -10.53 -3.63
C ALA A 64 -6.92 -10.44 -2.62
N THR A 65 -6.17 -11.51 -2.48
CA THR A 65 -4.98 -11.58 -1.62
C THR A 65 -3.79 -11.96 -2.48
N THR A 66 -2.77 -11.10 -2.49
CA THR A 66 -1.54 -11.36 -3.22
C THR A 66 -0.39 -11.52 -2.22
N PRO A 67 0.25 -12.70 -2.13
CA PRO A 67 1.47 -12.84 -1.36
C PRO A 67 2.61 -12.12 -2.12
N CYS A 68 3.10 -11.02 -1.57
CA CYS A 68 4.24 -10.28 -2.11
C CYS A 68 5.12 -9.75 -0.98
N ALA A 69 6.39 -9.49 -1.27
CA ALA A 69 7.27 -8.89 -0.27
C ALA A 69 6.88 -7.43 -0.05
N VAL A 70 6.75 -7.05 1.22
CA VAL A 70 6.43 -5.68 1.62
C VAL A 70 7.53 -5.18 2.56
N SER A 71 8.06 -4.00 2.27
CA SER A 71 8.94 -3.28 3.20
C SER A 71 8.27 -1.99 3.68
N LEU A 72 8.10 -1.84 5.00
CA LEU A 72 7.62 -0.60 5.60
C LEU A 72 8.76 0.26 6.11
N PHE A 73 8.59 1.57 5.97
CA PHE A 73 9.53 2.57 6.42
C PHE A 73 8.79 3.69 7.13
N SER A 74 9.24 4.10 8.31
CA SER A 74 8.93 5.42 8.83
C SER A 74 9.92 6.41 8.24
N VAL A 75 9.41 7.38 7.49
CA VAL A 75 10.23 8.43 6.87
C VAL A 75 10.46 9.58 7.84
N CYS A 76 9.45 9.92 8.65
CA CYS A 76 9.52 11.00 9.63
C CYS A 76 8.46 10.81 10.73
N GLY A 77 8.80 11.21 11.96
CA GLY A 77 7.82 11.50 13.02
C GLY A 77 7.20 10.30 13.73
N ALA A 78 7.47 9.05 13.32
CA ALA A 78 6.93 7.88 14.01
C ALA A 78 7.85 7.34 15.11
N PHE A 79 9.15 7.59 15.02
CA PHE A 79 10.16 7.12 15.98
C PHE A 79 11.08 8.27 16.39
N GLU A 80 11.65 8.18 17.61
CA GLU A 80 12.66 9.12 18.07
C GLU A 80 13.96 8.94 17.27
N GLY A 81 14.47 10.02 16.69
CA GLY A 81 15.71 10.03 15.91
C GLY A 81 15.57 10.77 14.57
N ASP A 82 16.71 11.21 14.04
CA ASP A 82 16.79 11.89 12.74
C ASP A 82 17.10 10.86 11.65
N GLY A 83 16.07 10.21 11.08
CA GLY A 83 16.29 9.31 9.94
C GLY A 83 15.10 8.45 9.52
N ILE A 84 15.22 7.86 8.32
CA ILE A 84 14.29 6.86 7.81
C ILE A 84 14.54 5.55 8.55
N THR A 85 13.53 5.04 9.24
CA THR A 85 13.60 3.78 9.97
C THR A 85 12.85 2.70 9.20
N LYS A 86 13.55 1.63 8.80
CA LYS A 86 12.88 0.43 8.28
C LYS A 86 12.16 -0.28 9.43
N ILE A 87 10.89 -0.60 9.23
CA ILE A 87 10.08 -1.37 10.15
C ILE A 87 10.19 -2.83 9.72
N ASP A 88 10.77 -3.67 10.57
CA ASP A 88 10.86 -5.10 10.30
C ASP A 88 9.49 -5.76 10.48
N LEU A 89 9.05 -6.43 9.43
CA LEU A 89 7.82 -7.23 9.43
C LEU A 89 8.16 -8.72 9.34
N PRO A 90 7.39 -9.61 10.02
CA PRO A 90 7.48 -11.05 9.82
C PRO A 90 7.24 -11.39 8.35
N THR A 91 8.03 -12.31 7.80
CA THR A 91 7.99 -12.64 6.36
C THR A 91 6.70 -13.38 5.97
N ASP A 92 6.11 -14.09 6.91
CA ASP A 92 4.83 -14.79 6.81
C ASP A 92 3.60 -13.86 6.89
N GLU A 93 3.79 -12.60 7.29
CA GLU A 93 2.71 -11.65 7.54
C GLU A 93 2.68 -10.47 6.55
N GLN A 94 3.08 -10.69 5.29
CA GLN A 94 3.17 -9.63 4.27
C GLN A 94 2.16 -9.72 3.10
N PRO A 95 0.94 -10.28 3.24
CA PRO A 95 -0.01 -10.23 2.13
C PRO A 95 -0.48 -8.80 1.86
N VAL A 96 -0.78 -8.53 0.59
CA VAL A 96 -1.56 -7.35 0.21
C VAL A 96 -2.98 -7.80 -0.14
N TRP A 97 -3.95 -7.21 0.53
CA TRP A 97 -5.38 -7.45 0.34
C TRP A 97 -6.01 -6.29 -0.41
N VAL A 98 -6.74 -6.57 -1.48
CA VAL A 98 -7.45 -5.56 -2.27
C VAL A 98 -8.91 -5.97 -2.40
N ALA A 99 -9.81 -5.16 -1.84
CA ALA A 99 -11.24 -5.37 -1.98
C ALA A 99 -11.73 -4.90 -3.36
N GLY A 100 -12.71 -5.62 -3.90
CA GLY A 100 -13.52 -5.14 -5.02
C GLY A 100 -14.31 -3.88 -4.66
N THR A 101 -14.91 -3.24 -5.66
CA THR A 101 -15.61 -1.96 -5.52
C THR A 101 -16.75 -2.00 -4.50
N GLN A 102 -17.43 -3.15 -4.37
CA GLN A 102 -18.52 -3.40 -3.42
C GLN A 102 -18.08 -4.18 -2.17
N GLY A 103 -16.87 -4.73 -2.18
CA GLY A 103 -16.29 -5.49 -1.07
C GLY A 103 -15.64 -4.61 0.00
N VAL A 104 -15.18 -5.23 1.07
CA VAL A 104 -14.35 -4.59 2.09
C VAL A 104 -13.41 -5.62 2.68
N VAL A 105 -12.17 -5.24 2.93
CA VAL A 105 -11.22 -6.06 3.68
C VAL A 105 -11.67 -6.08 5.14
N LYS A 106 -11.77 -7.27 5.75
CA LYS A 106 -12.27 -7.46 7.12
C LYS A 106 -11.21 -8.14 7.99
N ASN A 107 -11.05 -7.68 9.23
CA ASN A 107 -10.14 -8.30 10.19
C ASN A 107 -10.68 -9.65 10.72
N VAL A 108 -9.92 -10.30 11.63
CA VAL A 108 -10.29 -11.60 12.24
C VAL A 108 -11.63 -11.59 12.99
N VAL A 109 -12.09 -10.44 13.46
CA VAL A 109 -13.40 -10.27 14.13
C VAL A 109 -14.51 -9.89 13.15
N CYS A 110 -14.25 -9.94 11.85
CA CYS A 110 -15.16 -9.60 10.75
C CYS A 110 -15.53 -8.09 10.65
N ASP A 111 -14.78 -7.21 11.32
CA ASP A 111 -14.99 -5.77 11.23
C ASP A 111 -14.32 -5.20 9.97
N PRO A 112 -14.95 -4.21 9.31
CA PRO A 112 -14.36 -3.52 8.16
C PRO A 112 -13.04 -2.82 8.52
N SER A 113 -11.95 -3.19 7.83
CA SER A 113 -10.62 -2.58 8.01
C SER A 113 -10.28 -1.57 6.92
N GLY A 114 -10.75 -1.79 5.69
CA GLY A 114 -10.52 -0.86 4.58
C GLY A 114 -10.70 -1.49 3.22
N LYS A 115 -10.29 -0.77 2.18
CA LYS A 115 -10.34 -1.24 0.79
C LYS A 115 -9.03 -1.87 0.31
N VAL A 116 -7.91 -1.43 0.86
CA VAL A 116 -6.60 -2.02 0.67
C VAL A 116 -5.99 -2.23 2.05
N CYS A 117 -5.41 -3.40 2.30
CA CYS A 117 -4.68 -3.71 3.52
C CYS A 117 -3.31 -4.26 3.14
N ILE A 118 -2.29 -3.83 3.88
CA ILE A 118 -0.90 -4.24 3.71
C ILE A 118 -0.47 -4.89 5.02
N GLY A 119 -0.03 -6.13 4.95
CA GLY A 119 0.29 -6.94 6.12
C GLY A 119 -0.85 -7.88 6.51
N ASP A 120 -0.55 -8.80 7.42
CA ASP A 120 -1.55 -9.74 7.88
C ASP A 120 -2.58 -9.07 8.80
N MET A 121 -3.78 -9.64 8.78
CA MET A 121 -4.86 -9.26 9.68
C MET A 121 -4.99 -10.36 10.72
N ILE A 122 -4.10 -10.36 11.70
CA ILE A 122 -4.16 -11.24 12.88
C ILE A 122 -4.55 -10.41 14.10
#